data_AF-A0A4V2BG64-F1
#
_entry.id   AF-A0A4V2BG64-F1
#
_cell.length_a   1.000
_cell.length_b   1.000
_cell.length_c   1.000
_cell.angle_alpha   90.00
_cell.angle_beta   90.00
_cell.angle_gamma   90.00
#
_symmetry.space_group_name_H-M   'P 1'
#
loop_
_entity.id
_entity.type
_entity.pdbx_description
1 polymer ?
#
loop_
_entity_poly.entity_id
_entity_poly.type
_entity_poly.pdbx_seq_one_letter_code
_entity_poly.pdbx_strand_id
1 'polypeptide(L)' 'MPTDRIEGLTTARFASIISVALDEFASARYNDASFNRIIKNCQMAKGTMYYYFKSKEDLFLT' A
#
# COMPACT_ATOMS: atom_id res chain seq x y z
N MET A 1 -8.53 12.20 -1.13
CA MET A 1 -7.21 12.85 -1.01
C MET A 1 -6.33 11.93 -0.20
N PRO A 2 -5.09 11.67 -0.63
CA PRO A 2 -4.15 10.91 0.18
C PRO A 2 -4.04 11.61 1.53
N THR A 3 -4.22 10.86 2.62
CA THR A 3 -4.21 11.48 3.95
C THR A 3 -2.84 12.09 4.23
N ASP A 4 -2.78 13.23 4.93
CA ASP A 4 -1.59 14.05 5.28
C ASP A 4 -0.38 13.25 5.83
N ARG A 5 -0.56 11.97 6.11
CA ARG A 5 0.43 11.03 6.65
C ARG A 5 1.40 10.53 5.59
N ILE A 6 1.03 10.49 4.31
CA ILE A 6 1.90 10.03 3.22
C ILE A 6 3.10 10.96 3.01
N GLU A 7 2.99 12.24 3.42
CA GLU A 7 4.11 13.21 3.38
C GLU A 7 5.33 12.74 4.20
N GLY A 8 5.14 11.85 5.17
CA GLY A 8 6.22 11.23 5.93
C GLY A 8 6.99 10.12 5.19
N LEU A 9 6.59 9.74 3.98
CA LEU A 9 7.31 8.76 3.14
C LEU A 9 8.30 9.44 2.21
N THR A 10 9.49 8.86 2.08
CA THR A 10 10.40 9.24 1.00
C THR A 10 9.82 8.80 -0.35
N THR A 11 10.11 9.54 -1.41
CA THR A 11 9.64 9.22 -2.77
C THR A 11 9.97 7.78 -3.18
N ALA A 12 11.17 7.31 -2.84
CA ALA A 12 11.60 5.94 -3.12
C ALA A 12 10.77 4.89 -2.37
N ARG A 13 10.42 5.16 -1.11
CA ARG A 13 9.61 4.23 -0.31
C ARG A 13 8.16 4.21 -0.78
N PHE A 14 7.60 5.37 -1.12
CA PHE A 14 6.28 5.47 -1.73
C PHE A 14 6.23 4.69 -3.05
N ALA A 15 7.19 4.92 -3.95
CA ALA A 15 7.28 4.20 -5.23
C ALA A 15 7.37 2.67 -5.05
N SER A 16 8.14 2.21 -4.06
CA SER A 16 8.22 0.77 -3.73
C SER A 16 6.87 0.20 -3.29
N ILE A 17 6.14 0.90 -2.41
CA ILE A 17 4.81 0.47 -1.97
C ILE A 17 3.84 0.40 -3.14
N ILE A 18 3.83 1.43 -4.00
CA ILE A 18 2.95 1.48 -5.17
C ILE A 18 3.30 0.37 -6.17
N SER A 19 4.58 0.07 -6.40
CA SER A 19 5.00 -1.03 -7.28
C SER A 19 4.46 -2.37 -6.79
N VAL A 20 4.61 -2.68 -5.51
CA VAL A 20 4.12 -3.95 -4.93
C VAL A 20 2.59 -4.02 -4.93
N ALA A 21 1.93 -2.89 -4.67
CA ALA A 21 0.47 -2.80 -4.73
C ALA A 21 -0.04 -3.05 -6.15
N LEU A 22 0.62 -2.46 -7.14
CA LEU A 22 0.30 -2.63 -8.55
C LEU A 22 0.42 -4.10 -8.97
N ASP A 23 1.49 -4.79 -8.56
CA ASP A 23 1.66 -6.22 -8.83
C ASP A 23 0.52 -7.06 -8.24
N GLU A 24 0.13 -6.79 -6.98
CA GLU A 24 -1.00 -7.49 -6.35
C GLU A 24 -2.32 -7.22 -7.10
N PHE A 25 -2.63 -5.96 -7.40
CA PHE A 25 -3.87 -5.56 -8.07
C PHE A 25 -3.92 -5.97 -9.55
N ALA A 26 -2.78 -6.12 -10.22
CA ALA A 26 -2.69 -6.67 -11.56
C ALA A 26 -2.87 -8.20 -11.58
N SER A 27 -2.41 -8.89 -10.53
CA SER A 27 -2.48 -10.36 -10.43
C SER A 27 -3.86 -10.90 -10.01
N ALA A 28 -4.71 -10.08 -9.39
CA ALA A 28 -5.97 -10.50 -8.81
C ALA A 28 -7.05 -9.40 -8.96
N ARG A 29 -8.32 -9.80 -9.02
CA ARG A 29 -9.43 -8.82 -8.95
C ARG A 29 -9.33 -8.06 -7.63
N TYR A 30 -9.84 -6.83 -7.60
CA TYR A 30 -9.78 -5.99 -6.40
C TYR A 30 -10.25 -6.71 -5.13
N ASN A 31 -11.35 -7.49 -5.21
CA ASN A 31 -11.87 -8.25 -4.06
C ASN A 31 -10.91 -9.33 -3.56
N ASP A 32 -10.18 -9.98 -4.47
CA ASP A 32 -9.25 -11.07 -4.18
C ASP A 32 -7.85 -10.56 -3.79
N ALA A 33 -7.52 -9.31 -4.14
CA ALA A 33 -6.30 -8.65 -3.72
C ALA A 33 -6.25 -8.47 -2.20
N SER A 34 -5.07 -8.70 -1.62
CA SER A 34 -4.86 -8.74 -0.18
C SER A 34 -3.89 -7.68 0.28
N PHE A 35 -4.40 -6.76 1.10
CA PHE A 35 -3.57 -5.74 1.73
C PHE A 35 -2.48 -6.34 2.62
N ASN A 36 -2.76 -7.48 3.28
CA ASN A 36 -1.75 -8.17 4.08
C ASN A 36 -0.64 -8.77 3.21
N ARG A 37 -0.93 -9.22 1.97
CA ARG A 37 0.11 -9.68 1.03
C ARG A 37 0.98 -8.51 0.59
N ILE A 38 0.39 -7.36 0.25
CA ILE A 38 1.12 -6.13 -0.07
C ILE A 38 2.04 -5.74 1.09
N ILE A 39 1.52 -5.67 2.32
CA ILE A 39 2.32 -5.36 3.53
C ILE A 39 3.53 -6.29 3.67
N LYS A 40 3.29 -7.59 3.51
CA LYS A 40 4.34 -8.62 3.60
C LYS A 40 5.40 -8.43 2.51
N ASN A 41 4.99 -8.17 1.28
CA ASN A 41 5.88 -8.02 0.14
C ASN A 41 6.68 -6.71 0.18
N CYS A 42 6.10 -5.64 0.73
CA CYS A 42 6.82 -4.39 1.03
C CYS A 42 7.83 -4.54 2.17
N GLN A 43 7.86 -5.70 2.88
CA GLN A 43 8.70 -5.95 4.06
C GLN A 43 8.51 -4.89 5.16
N MET A 44 7.27 -4.42 5.33
CA MET A 44 6.94 -3.40 6.33
C MET A 44 6.18 -4.01 7.50
N ALA A 45 6.40 -3.47 8.70
CA ALA A 45 5.55 -3.78 9.84
C ALA A 45 4.10 -3.36 9.54
N LYS A 46 3.15 -4.22 9.90
CA LYS A 46 1.71 -4.00 9.65
C LYS A 46 1.26 -2.63 10.15
N GLY A 47 1.57 -2.28 11.41
CA GLY A 47 1.23 -0.98 11.99
C GLY A 47 1.76 0.21 11.20
N THR A 48 2.97 0.11 10.64
CA THR A 48 3.55 1.17 9.79
C THR A 48 2.76 1.33 8.49
N MET A 49 2.34 0.25 7.84
CA MET A 49 1.50 0.38 6.64
C MET A 49 0.14 1.01 6.99
N TYR A 50 -0.52 0.56 8.06
CA TYR A 50 -1.80 1.12 8.50
C TYR A 50 -1.71 2.58 8.97
N TYR A 51 -0.53 3.04 9.35
CA TYR A 51 -0.30 4.46 9.64
C TYR A 51 -0.43 5.32 8.37
N TYR A 52 0.14 4.87 7.26
CA TYR A 52 0.14 5.59 5.97
C TYR A 52 -1.12 5.34 5.12
N PHE A 53 -1.63 4.11 5.12
CA PHE A 53 -2.78 3.67 4.34
C PHE A 53 -3.77 2.97 5.25
N LYS A 54 -4.95 3.56 5.45
CA LYS A 54 -5.95 3.05 6.40
C LYS A 54 -6.54 1.70 5.99
N SER A 55 -6.56 1.41 4.68
CA SER A 55 -7.14 0.19 4.13
C SER A 55 -6.54 -0.16 2.76
N LYS A 56 -6.94 -1.34 2.25
CA LYS A 56 -6.70 -1.73 0.85
C LYS A 56 -7.25 -0.69 -0.14
N GLU A 57 -8.42 -0.16 0.16
CA GLU A 57 -9.13 0.82 -0.67
C GLU A 57 -8.40 2.15 -0.69
N ASP A 58 -7.92 2.60 0.48
CA ASP A 58 -7.13 3.83 0.60
C ASP A 58 -5.85 3.75 -0.24
N LEU A 59 -5.16 2.61 -0.20
CA LEU A 59 -4.00 2.36 -1.05
C LEU A 59 -4.36 2.26 -2.54
N PHE A 60 -5.51 1.69 -2.89
CA PHE A 60 -5.96 1.54 -4.28
C PHE A 60 -6.38 2.88 -4.92
N LEU A 61 -6.91 3.80 -4.12
CA LEU A 61 -7.38 5.12 -4.57
C LEU A 61 -6.31 6.23 -4.47
N THR A 62 -5.13 5.90 -3.95
CA THR A 62 -3.98 6.82 -3.89
C THR A 62 -3.35 6.99 -5.27
#